data_AF-A0A4P7JTL1-F1
#
_entry.id   AF-A0A4P7JTL1-F1
#
_cell.length_a   1.000
_cell.length_b   1.000
_cell.length_c   1.000
_cell.angle_alpha   90.00
_cell.angle_beta   90.00
_cell.angle_gamma   90.00
#
_symmetry.space_group_name_H-M   'P 1'
#
loop_
_entity.id
_entity.type
_entity.pdbx_description
1 polymer ?
#
loop_
_entity_poly.entity_id
_entity_poly.type
_entity_poly.pdbx_seq_one_letter_code
_entity_poly.pdbx_strand_id
1 'polypeptide(L)'
;MAKLKSIGIVFLAKLIALAFAGFGLIAGLLYAFVGLWADLTSTGVNWGSLFAFGAIVGMPVLFALVGFILGAMSSVAYNVVSAKLGGIEMDAESY
;
A
#
# COMPACT_ATOMS: atom_id res chain seq x y z
N MET A 1 -18.39 2.23 26.21
CA MET A 1 -18.13 1.72 24.85
C MET A 1 -18.23 2.87 23.86
N ALA A 2 -17.15 3.14 23.13
CA ALA A 2 -17.15 4.14 22.07
C ALA A 2 -17.74 3.52 20.79
N LYS A 3 -18.40 4.30 19.92
CA LYS A 3 -18.91 3.80 18.63
C LYS A 3 -18.15 4.46 17.49
N LEU A 4 -17.53 3.65 16.63
CA LEU A 4 -16.92 4.13 15.39
C LEU A 4 -18.02 4.30 14.34
N LYS A 5 -18.55 5.52 14.24
CA LYS A 5 -19.63 5.85 13.29
C LYS A 5 -19.11 6.19 11.90
N SER A 6 -17.90 6.75 11.81
CA SER A 6 -17.29 7.13 10.54
C SER A 6 -15.76 7.09 10.62
N ILE A 7 -15.13 6.70 9.53
CA ILE A 7 -13.67 6.72 9.35
C ILE A 7 -13.31 7.87 8.42
N GLY A 8 -12.27 8.63 8.78
CA GLY A 8 -11.72 9.67 7.94
C GLY A 8 -11.16 9.10 6.63
N ILE A 9 -11.66 9.57 5.49
CA ILE A 9 -11.30 9.05 4.17
C ILE A 9 -9.79 9.14 3.93
N VAL A 10 -9.23 10.33 4.16
CA VAL A 10 -7.80 10.59 3.97
C VAL A 10 -6.93 9.80 4.95
N PHE A 11 -7.41 9.57 6.17
CA PHE A 11 -6.67 8.80 7.18
C PHE A 11 -6.54 7.33 6.75
N LEU A 12 -7.66 6.67 6.42
CA LEU A 12 -7.64 5.27 6.00
C LEU A 12 -6.89 5.09 4.66
N ALA A 13 -7.07 6.02 3.73
CA ALA A 13 -6.34 6.04 2.47
C ALA A 13 -4.82 6.10 2.70
N LYS A 14 -4.34 6.99 3.58
CA LYS A 14 -2.91 7.06 3.93
C LYS A 14 -2.40 5.80 4.62
N LEU A 15 -3.18 5.22 5.53
CA LEU A 15 -2.83 4.00 6.24
C LEU A 15 -2.64 2.82 5.26
N ILE A 16 -3.61 2.61 4.36
CA ILE A 16 -3.54 1.53 3.37
C ILE A 16 -2.47 1.83 2.31
N ALA A 17 -2.30 3.08 1.89
CA ALA A 17 -1.20 3.48 1.02
C ALA A 17 0.18 3.15 1.61
N LEU A 18 0.38 3.40 2.91
CA LEU A 18 1.63 3.09 3.59
C LEU A 18 1.88 1.57 3.63
N ALA A 19 0.85 0.78 3.95
CA ALA A 19 0.96 -0.68 3.93
C ALA A 19 1.31 -1.20 2.52
N PHE A 20 0.63 -0.69 1.49
CA PHE A 20 0.91 -1.04 0.10
C PHE A 20 2.28 -0.58 -0.36
N ALA A 21 2.77 0.59 0.06
CA ALA A 21 4.12 1.05 -0.21
C ALA A 21 5.16 0.04 0.30
N GLY A 22 4.94 -0.54 1.49
CA GLY A 22 5.76 -1.61 2.03
C GLY A 22 5.79 -2.85 1.14
N PHE A 23 4.63 -3.30 0.66
CA PHE A 23 4.56 -4.40 -0.32
C PHE A 23 5.25 -4.06 -1.65
N GLY A 24 5.08 -2.83 -2.13
CA GLY A 24 5.75 -2.34 -3.34
C GLY A 24 7.27 -2.28 -3.19
N LEU A 25 7.77 -1.93 -2.00
CA LEU A 25 9.22 -1.96 -1.72
C LEU A 25 9.76 -3.39 -1.77
N ILE A 26 9.07 -4.35 -1.16
CA ILE A 26 9.46 -5.77 -1.22
C ILE A 26 9.47 -6.24 -2.67
N ALA A 27 8.43 -5.92 -3.44
CA ALA A 27 8.34 -6.27 -4.87
C ALA A 27 9.45 -5.60 -5.70
N GLY A 28 9.75 -4.33 -5.44
CA GLY A 28 10.82 -3.58 -6.12
C GLY A 28 12.21 -4.14 -5.81
N LEU A 29 12.47 -4.54 -4.57
CA LEU A 29 13.71 -5.23 -4.18
C LEU A 29 13.82 -6.57 -4.92
N LEU A 30 12.77 -7.40 -4.88
CA LEU A 30 12.78 -8.68 -5.59
C LEU A 30 13.04 -8.49 -7.10
N TYR A 31 12.38 -7.50 -7.72
CA TYR A 31 12.57 -7.20 -9.14
C TYR A 31 14.00 -6.78 -9.46
N ALA A 32 14.59 -5.89 -8.65
CA ALA A 32 15.96 -5.42 -8.85
C ALA A 32 16.99 -6.54 -8.70
N PHE A 33 16.87 -7.37 -7.66
CA PHE A 33 17.83 -8.46 -7.40
C PHE A 33 17.68 -9.62 -8.40
N VAL A 34 16.45 -9.99 -8.76
CA VAL A 34 16.20 -11.01 -9.79
C VAL A 34 16.67 -10.52 -11.15
N GLY A 35 16.44 -9.25 -11.49
CA GLY A 35 16.93 -8.63 -12.72
C GLY A 35 18.45 -8.65 -12.79
N LEU A 36 19.13 -8.21 -11.72
CA LEU A 36 20.59 -8.27 -11.64
C LEU A 36 21.13 -9.70 -11.80
N TRP A 37 20.51 -10.67 -11.12
CA TRP A 37 20.91 -12.08 -11.23
C TRP A 37 20.77 -12.60 -12.65
N ALA A 38 19.65 -12.32 -13.31
CA ALA A 38 19.39 -12.72 -14.69
C ALA A 38 20.38 -12.10 -15.68
N ASP A 39 20.76 -10.84 -15.47
CA ASP A 39 21.74 -10.16 -16.32
C ASP A 39 23.15 -10.73 -16.11
N LEU A 40 23.56 -11.00 -14.86
CA LEU A 40 24.85 -11.61 -14.55
C LEU A 40 25.03 -13.00 -15.18
N THR A 41 23.96 -13.77 -15.37
CA THR A 41 24.03 -15.12 -15.94
C THR A 41 23.79 -15.18 -17.46
N SER A 42 23.43 -14.08 -18.11
CA SER A 42 23.05 -14.07 -19.53
C SER A 42 23.94 -13.18 -20.40
N THR A 43 23.91 -11.87 -20.16
CA THR A 43 24.42 -10.85 -21.09
C THR A 43 25.35 -9.82 -20.44
N GLY A 44 25.48 -9.86 -19.12
CA GLY A 44 26.21 -8.86 -18.32
C GLY A 44 25.35 -7.66 -17.95
N VAL A 45 25.83 -6.87 -16.99
CA VAL A 45 25.11 -5.67 -16.50
C VAL A 45 24.94 -4.66 -17.65
N ASN A 46 23.69 -4.26 -17.89
CA ASN A 46 23.31 -3.38 -18.98
C ASN A 46 22.35 -2.27 -18.49
N TRP A 47 21.87 -1.43 -19.40
CA TRP A 47 20.92 -0.35 -19.09
C TRP A 47 19.59 -0.84 -18.51
N GLY A 48 19.15 -2.06 -18.86
CA GLY A 48 17.99 -2.73 -18.29
C GLY A 48 18.19 -3.07 -16.81
N SER A 49 19.37 -3.56 -16.42
CA SER A 49 19.70 -3.80 -15.01
C SER A 49 19.61 -2.51 -14.19
N LEU A 50 20.16 -1.41 -14.74
CA LEU A 50 20.11 -0.11 -14.09
C LEU A 50 18.67 0.40 -13.93
N PHE A 51 17.82 0.18 -14.93
CA PHE A 51 16.39 0.52 -14.85
C PHE A 51 15.65 -0.35 -13.82
N ALA A 52 16.05 -1.62 -13.64
CA ALA A 52 15.48 -2.51 -12.64
C ALA A 52 15.71 -2.03 -11.20
N PHE A 53 16.85 -1.37 -10.92
CA PHE A 53 17.05 -0.70 -9.63
C PHE A 53 16.10 0.49 -9.42
N GLY A 54 15.67 1.14 -10.50
CA GLY A 54 14.60 2.15 -10.45
C GLY A 54 13.29 1.61 -9.87
N ALA A 55 13.03 0.31 -10.00
CA ALA A 55 11.84 -0.33 -9.43
C ALA A 55 11.81 -0.30 -7.89
N ILE A 56 12.96 -0.15 -7.21
CA ILE A 56 13.04 -0.02 -5.75
C ILE A 56 12.30 1.22 -5.27
N VAL A 57 12.24 2.27 -6.10
CA VAL A 57 11.48 3.49 -5.82
C VAL A 57 10.14 3.48 -6.55
N GLY A 58 10.14 3.05 -7.82
CA GLY A 58 8.94 3.04 -8.66
C GLY A 58 7.81 2.15 -8.13
N MET A 59 8.12 0.92 -7.71
CA MET A 59 7.11 -0.01 -7.21
C MET A 59 6.45 0.45 -5.90
N PRO A 60 7.18 0.91 -4.86
CA PRO A 60 6.54 1.47 -3.68
C PRO A 60 5.62 2.64 -4.00
N VAL A 61 6.01 3.55 -4.90
CA VAL A 61 5.16 4.69 -5.29
C VAL A 61 3.89 4.22 -5.99
N LEU A 62 4.00 3.32 -6.97
CA LEU A 62 2.86 2.77 -7.69
C LEU A 62 1.90 2.04 -6.74
N PHE A 63 2.43 1.19 -5.88
CA PHE A 63 1.61 0.46 -4.90
C PHE A 63 0.98 1.42 -3.88
N ALA A 64 1.70 2.44 -3.42
CA ALA A 64 1.15 3.44 -2.51
C ALA A 64 -0.04 4.19 -3.14
N LEU A 65 0.03 4.54 -4.43
CA LEU A 65 -1.07 5.18 -5.16
C LEU A 65 -2.29 4.27 -5.25
N VAL A 66 -2.09 2.99 -5.60
CA VAL A 66 -3.17 2.00 -5.64
C VAL A 66 -3.77 1.80 -4.25
N GLY A 67 -2.94 1.64 -3.22
CA GLY A 67 -3.38 1.50 -1.83
C GLY A 67 -4.14 2.73 -1.33
N PHE A 68 -3.75 3.93 -1.75
CA PHE A 68 -4.46 5.17 -1.42
C PHE A 68 -5.87 5.17 -2.01
N ILE A 69 -6.01 4.83 -3.29
CA ILE A 69 -7.31 4.77 -3.97
C ILE A 69 -8.20 3.71 -3.31
N LEU A 70 -7.66 2.50 -3.09
CA LEU A 70 -8.39 1.42 -2.43
C LEU A 70 -8.82 1.83 -1.03
N GLY A 71 -7.94 2.45 -0.23
CA GLY A 71 -8.29 2.88 1.11
C GLY A 71 -9.32 4.01 1.14
N ALA A 72 -9.28 4.92 0.18
CA ALA A 72 -10.32 5.92 0.01
C ALA A 72 -11.67 5.25 -0.31
N MET A 73 -11.70 4.31 -1.26
CA MET A 73 -12.91 3.55 -1.61
C MET A 73 -13.45 2.75 -0.41
N SER A 74 -12.60 2.05 0.32
CA SER A 74 -12.97 1.27 1.52
C SER A 74 -13.54 2.16 2.61
N SER A 75 -13.00 3.37 2.81
CA SER A 75 -13.52 4.30 3.82
C SER A 75 -14.92 4.81 3.47
N VAL A 76 -15.18 5.09 2.19
CA VAL A 76 -16.50 5.50 1.70
C VAL A 76 -17.48 4.35 1.89
N ALA A 77 -17.11 3.13 1.51
CA ALA A 77 -17.94 1.95 1.69
C ALA A 77 -18.27 1.73 3.18
N TYR A 78 -17.27 1.84 4.07
CA TYR A 78 -17.48 1.74 5.51
C TYR A 78 -18.47 2.78 6.02
N ASN A 79 -18.28 4.06 5.66
CA ASN A 79 -19.13 5.16 6.11
C ASN A 79 -20.59 5.02 5.65
N VAL A 80 -20.82 4.50 4.44
CA VAL A 80 -22.16 4.22 3.92
C VAL A 80 -22.84 3.09 4.70
N VAL A 81 -22.10 2.02 5.00
CA VAL A 81 -22.62 0.86 5.73
C VAL A 81 -22.85 1.21 7.22
N SER A 82 -21.90 1.90 7.85
CA SER A 82 -21.98 2.30 9.25
C SER A 82 -23.14 3.27 9.50
N ALA A 83 -23.47 4.14 8.53
CA ALA A 83 -24.63 5.02 8.61
C ALA A 83 -25.95 4.24 8.72
N LYS A 84 -26.03 3.03 8.13
CA LYS A 84 -27.23 2.16 8.19
C LYS A 84 -27.24 1.25 9.41
N LEU A 85 -26.07 0.76 9.84
CA LEU A 85 -25.96 -0.26 10.91
C LEU A 85 -25.62 0.31 12.29
N GLY A 86 -25.42 1.63 12.41
CA GLY A 86 -25.15 2.28 13.70
C GLY A 86 -23.67 2.29 14.12
N GLY A 87 -22.76 1.84 13.26
CA GLY A 87 -21.31 1.81 13.50
C GLY A 87 -20.84 0.57 14.27
N ILE A 88 -19.52 0.47 14.47
CA ILE A 88 -18.89 -0.63 15.22
C ILE A 88 -18.68 -0.19 16.67
N GLU A 89 -19.08 -1.04 17.62
CA GLU A 89 -18.75 -0.83 19.04
C GLU A 89 -17.27 -1.14 19.27
N MET A 90 -16.58 -0.17 19.88
CA MET A 90 -15.18 -0.25 20.22
C MET A 90 -15.03 -0.18 21.74
N ASP A 91 -14.34 -1.17 22.29
CA ASP A 91 -13.75 -1.08 23.63
C ASP A 91 -12.47 -0.26 23.54
N ALA A 92 -12.65 1.06 23.55
CA ALA A 92 -11.56 1.98 23.78
C ALA A 92 -11.24 1.97 25.28
N GLU A 93 -10.32 1.10 25.71
CA GLU A 93 -9.67 1.27 27.01
C GLU A 93 -8.92 2.60 26.97
N SER A 94 -9.40 3.56 27.77
CA SER A 94 -8.68 4.82 27.99
C SER A 94 -7.51 4.53 28.93
N TYR A 95 -6.31 4.42 28.36
CA TYR A 95 -5.04 4.50 29.10
C TYR A 95 -4.68 5.95 29.41
#